data_AF-A0A917I7J1-F1
#
_entry.id   AF-A0A917I7J1-F1
#
_cell.length_a   1.000
_cell.length_b   1.000
_cell.length_c   1.000
_cell.angle_alpha   90.00
_cell.angle_beta   90.00
_cell.angle_gamma   90.00
#
_symmetry.space_group_name_H-M   'P 1'
#
loop_
_entity.id
_entity.type
_entity.pdbx_description
1 polymer ?
#
loop_
_entity_poly.entity_id
_entity_poly.type
_entity_poly.pdbx_seq_one_letter_code
_entity_poly.pdbx_strand_id
1 'polypeptide(L)'
;MKDLSGYKLTFSDDFNSRSISQTGAATKWSDIRPEWRYDANSDIGFGRSSFLDAASGYDPFKVANGVLTITAQPDKTPYGYPGSWESGLIHTRGEFAQTYGYFEMRADMSDVKGAWDAFWLMPVTPANNKPGWQELDIVEHYGKYTPGVYSWIHTTDYHPNPNETLQVFSNHPDQTQGFHTYGMDWNDKTIGFYYDGQLMGTRATPSDMHGPMYLLANLAVEDGADPAGPPLHMQIDYIRAYSNNPNATPETPPTSQVPTEGADKLSGQGGNDVIDGKGGDDVINGMGGNDTILGAGGADTLWGNEGNDSLNGGGGSDVMYGGVGNDTYIVHDVGDKVVELANEGFDLVRSGVTYSLAANVERLEIIYAANADGYGNTLDNQLTGNAAANQLHGGAGADMLDGKGGADVLFGDAGNDIFRFSTAPAAGNVDTIADFANAAGNNDTIHLENAIFTALTKAGVLSAASFAANAAGVAQDANDFVVYETDTGKLFYDSNGSAAGGAVQIATLANHPALTAGDFWIV
;
A
#
# COMPACT_ATOMS: atom_id res chain seq x y z
N MET A 1 8.99 38.99 -13.76
CA MET A 1 7.69 38.31 -13.54
C MET A 1 6.75 38.56 -14.72
N LYS A 2 6.07 37.51 -15.18
CA LYS A 2 5.08 37.56 -16.26
C LYS A 2 3.83 38.34 -15.81
N ASP A 3 3.16 39.02 -16.74
CA ASP A 3 1.84 39.63 -16.47
C ASP A 3 0.77 38.52 -16.40
N LEU A 4 0.16 38.36 -15.23
CA LEU A 4 -0.86 37.36 -14.93
C LEU A 4 -2.25 37.98 -14.70
N SER A 5 -2.45 39.25 -15.08
CA SER A 5 -3.74 39.95 -14.87
C SER A 5 -4.94 39.28 -15.56
N GLY A 6 -4.72 38.50 -16.61
CA GLY A 6 -5.72 37.68 -17.30
C GLY A 6 -5.87 36.24 -16.77
N TYR A 7 -5.09 35.87 -15.75
CA TYR A 7 -5.04 34.52 -15.21
C TYR A 7 -5.69 34.45 -13.82
N LYS A 8 -6.17 33.26 -13.46
CA LYS A 8 -6.72 32.97 -12.12
C LYS A 8 -5.85 31.95 -11.41
N LEU A 9 -5.41 32.26 -10.18
CA LEU A 9 -4.70 31.29 -9.34
C LEU A 9 -5.63 30.11 -9.00
N THR A 10 -5.19 28.90 -9.33
CA THR A 10 -5.94 27.65 -9.16
C THR A 10 -5.23 26.66 -8.27
N PHE A 11 -3.90 26.74 -8.19
CA PHE A 11 -3.10 26.01 -7.22
C PHE A 11 -2.01 26.91 -6.67
N SER A 12 -1.74 26.82 -5.38
CA SER A 12 -0.57 27.43 -4.79
C SER A 12 -0.10 26.63 -3.59
N ASP A 13 1.21 26.50 -3.46
CA ASP A 13 1.85 26.13 -2.23
C ASP A 13 3.05 27.04 -1.99
N ASP A 14 3.00 27.79 -0.90
CA ASP A 14 4.09 28.67 -0.46
C ASP A 14 4.91 28.00 0.66
N PHE A 15 4.70 26.69 0.90
CA PHE A 15 5.43 25.87 1.88
C PHE A 15 5.61 26.53 3.26
N ASN A 16 4.60 27.30 3.71
CA ASN A 16 4.56 27.87 5.06
C ASN A 16 4.39 26.80 6.14
N SER A 17 3.91 25.63 5.75
CA SER A 17 3.78 24.41 6.55
C SER A 17 4.05 23.21 5.66
N ARG A 18 4.42 22.07 6.26
CA ARG A 18 4.57 20.82 5.50
C ARG A 18 3.22 20.41 4.92
N SER A 19 3.16 20.34 3.61
CA SER A 19 1.98 20.01 2.78
C SER A 19 2.25 18.80 1.89
N ILE A 20 3.22 17.98 2.31
CA ILE A 20 3.64 16.75 1.65
C ILE A 20 3.22 15.60 2.54
N SER A 21 2.40 14.74 1.97
CA SER A 21 2.03 13.46 2.54
C SER A 21 3.10 12.44 2.20
N GLN A 22 3.55 11.71 3.22
CA GLN A 22 4.34 10.49 3.07
C GLN A 22 3.59 9.27 3.61
N THR A 23 2.31 9.44 3.94
CA THR A 23 1.47 8.49 4.71
C THR A 23 -0.02 8.71 4.42
N GLY A 24 -0.37 9.28 3.26
CA GLY A 24 -1.74 9.58 2.83
C GLY A 24 -2.66 10.52 3.60
N ALA A 25 -2.18 11.32 4.55
CA ALA A 25 -3.05 12.36 5.11
C ALA A 25 -3.25 13.48 4.07
N ALA A 26 -4.50 13.87 3.78
CA ALA A 26 -4.84 14.87 2.76
C ALA A 26 -3.98 16.16 2.91
N THR A 27 -3.04 16.30 1.99
CA THR A 27 -2.19 17.48 1.81
C THR A 27 -2.08 17.77 0.31
N LYS A 28 -1.48 18.89 -0.08
CA LYS A 28 -1.47 19.31 -1.49
C LYS A 28 -0.58 18.44 -2.39
N TRP A 29 0.32 17.66 -1.78
CA TRP A 29 1.34 16.87 -2.46
C TRP A 29 1.40 15.48 -1.85
N SER A 30 1.50 14.47 -2.69
CA SER A 30 1.90 13.10 -2.31
C SER A 30 3.34 12.85 -2.75
N ASP A 31 4.04 11.96 -2.03
CA ASP A 31 5.29 11.38 -2.51
C ASP A 31 5.04 10.09 -3.31
N ILE A 32 5.96 9.71 -4.19
CA ILE A 32 5.85 8.42 -4.89
C ILE A 32 6.26 7.29 -3.97
N ARG A 33 5.32 6.39 -3.66
CA ARG A 33 5.54 5.01 -3.17
C ARG A 33 4.41 4.12 -3.75
N PRO A 34 4.56 2.83 -4.11
CA PRO A 34 5.66 2.01 -4.62
C PRO A 34 5.57 1.77 -6.16
N GLU A 35 4.70 2.48 -6.88
CA GLU A 35 4.36 2.26 -8.30
C GLU A 35 5.57 2.13 -9.26
N TRP A 36 6.77 2.62 -8.88
CA TRP A 36 7.95 2.77 -9.75
C TRP A 36 9.19 2.02 -9.22
N ARG A 37 9.03 1.21 -8.16
CA ARG A 37 10.11 0.36 -7.60
C ARG A 37 10.08 -1.05 -8.22
N TYR A 38 10.48 -1.19 -9.48
CA TYR A 38 11.01 -2.47 -9.95
C TYR A 38 12.15 -2.21 -10.93
N ASP A 39 13.36 -2.35 -10.39
CA ASP A 39 14.65 -2.38 -11.06
C ASP A 39 15.27 -1.05 -11.54
N ALA A 40 16.61 -1.01 -11.56
CA ALA A 40 17.44 0.08 -12.06
C ALA A 40 17.31 0.29 -13.60
N ASN A 41 16.41 -0.44 -14.24
CA ASN A 41 16.00 -0.32 -15.63
C ASN A 41 14.50 0.03 -15.77
N SER A 42 13.80 0.39 -14.68
CA SER A 42 12.42 0.87 -14.78
C SER A 42 12.41 2.02 -15.80
N ASP A 43 11.48 1.95 -16.75
CA ASP A 43 11.47 2.66 -18.04
C ASP A 43 11.52 4.21 -17.96
N ILE A 44 11.79 4.79 -16.78
CA ILE A 44 11.70 6.21 -16.44
C ILE A 44 13.07 6.84 -16.15
N GLY A 45 14.16 6.07 -16.09
CA GLY A 45 15.51 6.61 -16.27
C GLY A 45 16.00 7.65 -15.27
N PHE A 46 15.55 7.67 -14.00
CA PHE A 46 16.01 8.63 -12.96
C PHE A 46 17.44 8.38 -12.41
N GLY A 47 18.33 7.86 -13.25
CA GLY A 47 19.73 7.61 -12.91
C GLY A 47 19.91 6.64 -11.74
N ARG A 48 20.62 7.08 -10.69
CA ARG A 48 20.93 6.31 -9.47
C ARG A 48 19.99 6.63 -8.30
N SER A 49 18.89 7.31 -8.57
CA SER A 49 17.94 7.72 -7.53
C SER A 49 17.05 6.55 -7.13
N SER A 50 16.89 6.39 -5.83
CA SER A 50 15.77 5.73 -5.20
C SER A 50 14.91 6.82 -4.58
N PHE A 51 13.64 6.87 -4.95
CA PHE A 51 12.71 7.89 -4.45
C PHE A 51 11.95 7.46 -3.20
N LEU A 52 12.43 6.43 -2.48
CA LEU A 52 12.15 6.06 -1.07
C LEU A 52 12.39 4.57 -0.85
N ASP A 53 12.84 4.19 0.35
CA ASP A 53 12.76 2.84 0.92
C ASP A 53 12.06 2.93 2.29
N ALA A 54 10.92 2.28 2.47
CA ALA A 54 10.28 2.24 3.79
C ALA A 54 11.22 1.62 4.85
N ALA A 55 12.13 0.72 4.45
CA ALA A 55 13.12 0.11 5.33
C ALA A 55 14.23 1.07 5.80
N SER A 56 14.43 2.22 5.13
CA SER A 56 15.42 3.22 5.56
C SER A 56 14.88 4.18 6.61
N GLY A 57 13.56 4.41 6.62
CA GLY A 57 12.91 5.44 7.43
C GLY A 57 13.36 6.87 7.09
N TYR A 58 13.97 7.10 5.93
CA TYR A 58 14.46 8.41 5.53
C TYR A 58 13.35 9.29 4.93
N ASP A 59 13.16 10.47 5.52
CA ASP A 59 12.30 11.53 4.96
C ASP A 59 13.17 12.56 4.20
N PRO A 60 13.08 12.65 2.86
CA PRO A 60 13.85 13.61 2.07
C PRO A 60 13.28 15.03 2.14
N PHE A 61 12.11 15.26 2.74
CA PHE A 61 11.40 16.53 2.68
C PHE A 61 11.45 17.30 4.00
N LYS A 62 11.99 18.51 3.95
CA LYS A 62 12.00 19.42 5.10
C LYS A 62 11.43 20.78 4.75
N VAL A 63 10.39 21.20 5.48
CA VAL A 63 9.85 22.56 5.38
C VAL A 63 10.35 23.42 6.54
N ALA A 64 10.97 24.55 6.22
CA ALA A 64 11.40 25.55 7.21
C ALA A 64 11.39 26.95 6.60
N ASN A 65 10.86 27.93 7.34
CA ASN A 65 10.83 29.34 6.95
C ASN A 65 10.19 29.61 5.56
N GLY A 66 9.12 28.88 5.20
CA GLY A 66 8.45 29.05 3.91
C GLY A 66 9.17 28.36 2.74
N VAL A 67 10.15 27.50 3.00
CA VAL A 67 10.93 26.82 1.97
C VAL A 67 10.85 25.31 2.19
N LEU A 68 10.45 24.58 1.14
CA LEU A 68 10.64 23.15 1.05
C LEU A 68 12.08 22.86 0.61
N THR A 69 12.77 21.99 1.33
CA THR A 69 14.06 21.42 0.92
C THR A 69 13.84 19.94 0.62
N ILE A 70 14.12 19.53 -0.61
CA ILE A 70 14.26 18.12 -1.01
C ILE A 70 15.74 17.77 -0.88
N THR A 71 16.05 16.72 -0.13
CA THR A 71 17.42 16.28 0.10
C THR A 71 17.65 14.90 -0.50
N ALA A 72 18.72 14.78 -1.29
CA ALA A 72 19.24 13.49 -1.71
C ALA A 72 20.45 13.10 -0.85
N GLN A 73 20.48 11.88 -0.33
CA GLN A 73 21.61 11.33 0.42
C GLN A 73 22.03 9.97 -0.14
N PRO A 74 23.28 9.52 0.09
CA PRO A 74 23.68 8.17 -0.27
C PRO A 74 22.78 7.13 0.44
N ASP A 75 22.32 6.13 -0.30
CA ASP A 75 21.46 5.07 0.21
C ASP A 75 22.21 4.24 1.27
N LYS A 76 21.57 4.05 2.43
CA LYS A 76 22.12 3.33 3.59
C LYS A 76 21.43 2.00 3.84
N THR A 77 20.47 1.62 3.01
CA THR A 77 19.71 0.38 3.19
C THR A 77 20.53 -0.85 2.81
N PRO A 78 20.25 -2.01 3.41
CA PRO A 78 20.86 -3.28 3.01
C PRO A 78 20.50 -3.71 1.58
N TYR A 79 19.39 -3.19 1.04
CA TYR A 79 18.83 -3.54 -0.27
C TYR A 79 19.16 -2.51 -1.36
N GLY A 80 19.68 -1.34 -0.99
CA GLY A 80 20.14 -0.30 -1.90
C GLY A 80 21.25 -0.79 -2.81
N TYR A 81 21.18 -0.42 -4.10
CA TYR A 81 22.26 -0.73 -5.03
C TYR A 81 23.54 0.03 -4.62
N PRO A 82 24.74 -0.55 -4.69
CA PRO A 82 25.98 0.14 -4.34
C PRO A 82 26.16 1.47 -5.09
N GLY A 83 26.15 2.58 -4.34
CA GLY A 83 26.28 3.93 -4.89
C GLY A 83 24.98 4.55 -5.42
N SER A 84 23.82 4.01 -5.00
CA SER A 84 22.51 4.65 -5.15
C SER A 84 22.28 5.74 -4.10
N TRP A 85 21.27 6.55 -4.34
CA TRP A 85 20.91 7.71 -3.53
C TRP A 85 19.43 7.67 -3.16
N GLU A 86 19.09 7.94 -1.91
CA GLU A 86 17.71 8.20 -1.49
C GLU A 86 17.38 9.67 -1.68
N SER A 87 16.27 9.97 -2.36
CA SER A 87 15.82 11.34 -2.62
C SER A 87 14.30 11.46 -2.61
N GLY A 88 13.76 12.64 -2.92
CA GLY A 88 12.33 12.92 -2.93
C GLY A 88 11.79 13.38 -4.28
N LEU A 89 10.57 12.95 -4.57
CA LEU A 89 9.70 13.44 -5.63
C LEU A 89 8.32 13.69 -5.03
N ILE A 90 7.76 14.86 -5.30
CA ILE A 90 6.39 15.22 -4.93
C ILE A 90 5.52 15.37 -6.17
N HIS A 91 4.26 14.95 -6.09
CA HIS A 91 3.29 15.15 -7.16
C HIS A 91 1.91 15.56 -6.64
N THR A 92 1.10 16.10 -7.54
CA THR A 92 -0.30 16.42 -7.28
C THR A 92 -1.29 15.44 -7.91
N ARG A 93 -0.84 14.29 -8.43
CA ARG A 93 -1.75 13.22 -8.90
C ARG A 93 -2.80 12.92 -7.82
N GLY A 94 -4.08 12.86 -8.19
CA GLY A 94 -5.20 12.70 -7.25
C GLY A 94 -5.69 14.02 -6.60
N GLU A 95 -4.82 15.00 -6.40
CA GLU A 95 -5.11 16.25 -5.66
C GLU A 95 -5.36 17.46 -6.55
N PHE A 96 -4.56 17.64 -7.60
CA PHE A 96 -4.65 18.75 -8.53
C PHE A 96 -4.14 18.33 -9.91
N ALA A 97 -4.95 18.60 -10.93
CA ALA A 97 -4.52 18.63 -12.31
C ALA A 97 -5.11 19.85 -12.98
N GLN A 98 -4.56 20.25 -14.11
CA GLN A 98 -5.14 21.32 -14.90
C GLN A 98 -4.83 21.16 -16.37
N THR A 99 -5.83 21.46 -17.20
CA THR A 99 -5.62 21.66 -18.63
C THR A 99 -5.29 23.12 -18.91
N TYR A 100 -4.13 23.37 -19.54
CA TYR A 100 -3.63 24.71 -19.88
C TYR A 100 -3.39 25.63 -18.69
N GLY A 101 -2.83 26.80 -18.95
CA GLY A 101 -2.56 27.84 -17.96
C GLY A 101 -1.09 28.19 -17.86
N TYR A 102 -0.76 28.94 -16.83
CA TYR A 102 0.60 29.28 -16.47
C TYR A 102 1.01 28.55 -15.20
N PHE A 103 2.14 27.86 -15.25
CA PHE A 103 2.69 27.07 -14.15
C PHE A 103 4.04 27.66 -13.80
N GLU A 104 4.34 27.79 -12.51
CA GLU A 104 5.64 28.28 -12.07
C GLU A 104 6.10 27.64 -10.77
N MET A 105 7.41 27.47 -10.67
CA MET A 105 8.12 27.10 -9.45
C MET A 105 9.23 28.13 -9.22
N ARG A 106 9.34 28.63 -7.98
CA ARG A 106 10.50 29.41 -7.56
C ARG A 106 11.42 28.52 -6.73
N ALA A 107 12.61 28.25 -7.25
CA ALA A 107 13.55 27.32 -6.63
C ALA A 107 15.01 27.77 -6.75
N ASP A 108 15.81 27.36 -5.77
CA ASP A 108 17.27 27.34 -5.78
C ASP A 108 17.69 25.89 -6.07
N MET A 109 18.34 25.68 -7.21
CA MET A 109 18.60 24.34 -7.77
C MET A 109 20.00 23.85 -7.39
N SER A 110 20.19 22.54 -7.31
CA SER A 110 21.45 21.94 -6.88
C SER A 110 22.61 22.18 -7.86
N ASP A 111 23.57 23.06 -7.54
CA ASP A 111 24.79 23.26 -8.34
C ASP A 111 25.91 22.25 -7.99
N VAL A 112 25.56 20.98 -7.87
CA VAL A 112 26.50 19.89 -7.56
C VAL A 112 26.53 18.89 -8.71
N LYS A 113 27.73 18.38 -9.02
CA LYS A 113 27.91 17.36 -10.05
C LYS A 113 27.06 16.12 -9.72
N GLY A 114 26.22 15.70 -10.66
CA GLY A 114 25.35 14.54 -10.52
C GLY A 114 23.97 14.84 -9.92
N ALA A 115 23.68 16.07 -9.52
CA ALA A 115 22.31 16.46 -9.22
C ALA A 115 21.49 16.64 -10.51
N TRP A 116 20.23 16.21 -10.46
CA TRP A 116 19.25 16.42 -11.52
C TRP A 116 17.94 16.92 -10.90
N ASP A 117 17.83 18.25 -10.76
CA ASP A 117 16.63 18.90 -10.23
C ASP A 117 15.59 19.07 -11.36
N ALA A 118 14.31 18.82 -11.09
CA ALA A 118 13.25 18.96 -12.11
C ALA A 118 11.92 19.47 -11.56
N PHE A 119 11.17 20.19 -12.41
CA PHE A 119 9.76 20.54 -12.23
C PHE A 119 9.03 20.40 -13.57
N TRP A 120 7.99 19.57 -13.57
CA TRP A 120 7.44 18.98 -14.77
C TRP A 120 5.99 18.52 -14.57
N LEU A 121 5.34 18.13 -15.66
CA LEU A 121 3.95 17.73 -15.68
C LEU A 121 3.77 16.41 -16.43
N MET A 122 2.87 15.58 -15.91
CA MET A 122 2.43 14.31 -16.53
C MET A 122 0.92 14.31 -16.74
N PRO A 123 0.41 13.67 -17.81
CA PRO A 123 -1.03 13.58 -18.06
C PRO A 123 -1.72 12.72 -17.02
N VAL A 124 -2.94 13.10 -16.63
CA VAL A 124 -3.80 12.25 -15.79
C VAL A 124 -4.14 10.94 -16.51
N THR A 125 -4.29 11.00 -17.83
CA THR A 125 -4.55 9.82 -18.67
C THR A 125 -3.64 9.85 -19.90
N PRO A 126 -2.64 8.96 -19.99
CA PRO A 126 -1.77 8.87 -21.15
C PRO A 126 -2.55 8.47 -22.41
N ALA A 127 -2.22 9.06 -23.56
CA ALA A 127 -2.83 8.67 -24.83
C ALA A 127 -2.32 7.27 -25.30
N ASN A 128 -3.23 6.28 -25.32
CA ASN A 128 -3.15 4.99 -26.03
C ASN A 128 -1.78 4.26 -26.07
N ASN A 129 -1.57 3.25 -25.20
CA ASN A 129 -0.68 2.04 -25.30
C ASN A 129 0.53 2.06 -26.27
N LYS A 130 1.21 3.18 -26.48
CA LYS A 130 2.44 3.30 -27.26
C LYS A 130 3.60 3.67 -26.34
N PRO A 131 4.83 3.22 -26.64
CA PRO A 131 6.00 3.39 -25.77
C PRO A 131 6.58 4.82 -25.76
N GLY A 132 5.78 5.83 -26.11
CA GLY A 132 6.21 7.24 -26.16
C GLY A 132 5.63 7.99 -24.98
N TRP A 133 6.51 8.56 -24.16
CA TRP A 133 6.20 9.27 -22.92
C TRP A 133 5.52 10.61 -23.24
N GLN A 134 4.44 10.94 -22.55
CA GLN A 134 3.79 12.25 -22.62
C GLN A 134 4.21 13.06 -21.40
N GLU A 135 5.01 14.11 -21.60
CA GLU A 135 5.63 14.86 -20.52
C GLU A 135 5.85 16.32 -20.93
N LEU A 136 5.67 17.24 -19.99
CA LEU A 136 6.06 18.64 -20.15
C LEU A 136 7.03 19.04 -19.04
N ASP A 137 8.31 19.12 -19.38
CA ASP A 137 9.35 19.56 -18.47
C ASP A 137 9.46 21.08 -18.51
N ILE A 138 8.99 21.72 -17.43
CA ILE A 138 9.12 23.17 -17.28
C ILE A 138 10.59 23.52 -17.09
N VAL A 139 11.27 22.77 -16.22
CA VAL A 139 12.69 22.93 -15.98
C VAL A 139 13.33 21.61 -15.56
N GLU A 140 14.48 21.31 -16.14
CA GLU A 140 15.45 20.33 -15.68
C GLU A 140 16.83 20.98 -15.52
N HIS A 141 17.57 20.61 -14.48
CA HIS A 141 18.90 21.12 -14.23
C HIS A 141 19.87 19.98 -13.92
N TYR A 142 20.86 19.79 -14.78
CA TYR A 142 21.87 18.72 -14.67
C TYR A 142 23.15 19.19 -13.97
N GLY A 143 23.03 19.87 -12.83
CA GLY A 143 24.15 20.31 -11.99
C GLY A 143 25.39 20.84 -12.74
N LYS A 144 26.57 20.59 -12.19
CA LYS A 144 27.85 21.06 -12.76
C LYS A 144 28.21 20.47 -14.14
N TYR A 145 27.42 19.53 -14.69
CA TYR A 145 27.73 18.88 -15.96
C TYR A 145 27.46 19.76 -17.17
N THR A 146 26.47 20.64 -17.09
CA THR A 146 26.12 21.49 -18.21
C THR A 146 25.70 22.89 -17.75
N PRO A 147 26.18 23.96 -18.40
CA PRO A 147 25.73 25.31 -18.08
C PRO A 147 24.27 25.52 -18.51
N GLY A 148 23.39 25.72 -17.53
CA GLY A 148 22.00 26.14 -17.74
C GLY A 148 20.96 25.10 -17.33
N VAL A 149 19.71 25.42 -17.62
CA VAL A 149 18.53 24.58 -17.37
C VAL A 149 17.85 24.21 -18.70
N TYR A 150 17.02 23.18 -18.72
CA TYR A 150 16.40 22.66 -19.94
C TYR A 150 14.90 22.57 -19.77
N SER A 151 14.17 22.66 -20.88
CA SER A 151 12.72 22.45 -20.90
C SER A 151 12.42 21.52 -22.07
N TRP A 152 11.54 20.56 -21.85
CA TRP A 152 11.28 19.51 -22.82
C TRP A 152 9.78 19.29 -23.00
N ILE A 153 9.45 18.72 -24.15
CA ILE A 153 8.09 18.33 -24.52
C ILE A 153 8.22 16.92 -25.09
N HIS A 154 7.82 15.92 -24.31
CA HIS A 154 7.79 14.53 -24.72
C HIS A 154 6.40 14.26 -25.29
N THR A 155 6.31 13.90 -26.57
CA THR A 155 5.04 13.78 -27.29
C THR A 155 5.09 12.60 -28.25
N THR A 156 3.93 11.98 -28.47
CA THR A 156 3.76 10.89 -29.44
C THR A 156 3.60 11.37 -30.88
N ASP A 157 3.38 12.67 -31.09
CA ASP A 157 3.29 13.29 -32.42
C ASP A 157 4.59 13.14 -33.22
N TYR A 158 5.72 12.94 -32.53
CA TYR A 158 7.07 12.89 -33.09
C TYR A 158 7.83 11.65 -32.61
N HIS A 159 8.23 10.74 -33.50
CA HIS A 159 9.08 9.57 -33.16
C HIS A 159 9.97 9.18 -34.37
N PRO A 160 11.20 8.64 -34.17
CA PRO A 160 12.25 9.00 -33.23
C PRO A 160 13.40 9.70 -33.98
N ASN A 161 13.62 10.99 -33.73
CA ASN A 161 14.92 11.60 -34.00
C ASN A 161 15.38 12.26 -32.70
N PRO A 162 16.49 11.80 -32.08
CA PRO A 162 16.97 12.31 -30.79
C PRO A 162 17.46 13.77 -30.80
N ASN A 163 17.16 14.53 -31.85
CA ASN A 163 17.59 15.91 -32.07
C ASN A 163 16.41 16.90 -32.17
N GLU A 164 15.18 16.51 -31.85
CA GLU A 164 14.01 17.42 -31.91
C GLU A 164 13.69 18.05 -30.56
N THR A 165 14.75 18.46 -29.87
CA THR A 165 14.73 19.18 -28.61
C THR A 165 14.31 20.64 -28.87
N LEU A 166 13.47 21.22 -28.01
CA LEU A 166 13.53 22.66 -27.80
C LEU A 166 14.56 22.88 -26.70
N GLN A 167 15.84 22.89 -27.04
CA GLN A 167 16.86 23.38 -26.11
C GLN A 167 16.62 24.88 -25.89
N VAL A 168 15.89 25.24 -24.83
CA VAL A 168 15.53 26.65 -24.55
C VAL A 168 16.73 27.43 -24.02
N PHE A 169 17.69 26.76 -23.35
CA PHE A 169 18.81 27.46 -22.70
C PHE A 169 20.16 26.75 -22.90
N SER A 170 21.22 27.52 -23.11
CA SER A 170 22.60 26.99 -23.09
C SER A 170 23.69 27.97 -22.68
N ASN A 171 23.41 29.25 -22.37
CA ASN A 171 24.47 30.27 -22.24
C ASN A 171 24.08 31.50 -21.40
N HIS A 172 23.70 31.33 -20.12
CA HIS A 172 23.65 32.47 -19.19
C HIS A 172 24.60 32.24 -18.00
N PRO A 173 25.63 33.09 -17.81
CA PRO A 173 26.82 32.73 -17.03
C PRO A 173 26.69 32.67 -15.49
N ASP A 174 25.49 32.79 -14.89
CA ASP A 174 25.34 33.00 -13.43
C ASP A 174 24.11 32.33 -12.76
N GLN A 175 23.46 31.28 -13.32
CA GLN A 175 21.98 31.17 -13.23
C GLN A 175 21.29 30.01 -12.47
N THR A 176 21.95 29.20 -11.65
CA THR A 176 21.23 28.21 -10.80
C THR A 176 21.44 28.37 -9.30
N GLN A 177 22.33 29.28 -8.90
CA GLN A 177 22.54 29.61 -7.49
C GLN A 177 21.60 30.71 -7.04
N GLY A 178 20.86 30.43 -5.97
CA GLY A 178 19.82 31.31 -5.47
C GLY A 178 18.48 31.07 -6.16
N PHE A 179 17.44 31.63 -5.58
CA PHE A 179 16.08 31.40 -6.02
C PHE A 179 15.74 32.14 -7.32
N HIS A 180 15.44 31.36 -8.37
CA HIS A 180 14.91 31.81 -9.65
C HIS A 180 13.51 31.27 -9.90
N THR A 181 12.73 31.95 -10.74
CA THR A 181 11.37 31.51 -11.11
C THR A 181 11.39 30.87 -12.49
N TYR A 182 11.04 29.59 -12.55
CA TYR A 182 10.88 28.81 -13.77
C TYR A 182 9.41 28.66 -14.08
N GLY A 183 8.98 28.92 -15.31
CA GLY A 183 7.57 28.83 -15.64
C GLY A 183 7.24 28.46 -17.08
N MET A 184 6.00 28.08 -17.30
CA MET A 184 5.48 27.63 -18.58
C MET A 184 4.07 28.21 -18.80
N ASP A 185 3.83 28.83 -19.95
CA ASP A 185 2.52 29.22 -20.46
C ASP A 185 2.06 28.20 -21.51
N TRP A 186 1.06 27.41 -21.17
CA TRP A 186 0.53 26.38 -22.05
C TRP A 186 -0.93 26.70 -22.38
N ASN A 187 -1.27 26.66 -23.67
CA ASN A 187 -2.64 26.81 -24.15
C ASN A 187 -2.91 25.84 -25.32
N ASP A 188 -4.09 25.94 -25.93
CA ASP A 188 -4.53 25.09 -27.04
C ASP A 188 -3.67 25.19 -28.30
N LYS A 189 -2.77 26.18 -28.40
CA LYS A 189 -1.96 26.45 -29.58
C LYS A 189 -0.47 26.43 -29.32
N THR A 190 -0.03 26.92 -28.17
CA THR A 190 1.38 27.11 -27.87
C THR A 190 1.76 26.74 -26.44
N ILE A 191 3.02 26.33 -26.28
CA ILE A 191 3.72 26.18 -25.02
C ILE A 191 4.91 27.15 -25.03
N GLY A 192 4.95 28.10 -24.09
CA GLY A 192 6.03 29.08 -23.93
C GLY A 192 6.73 28.95 -22.59
N PHE A 193 8.06 28.89 -22.57
CA PHE A 193 8.86 28.72 -21.35
C PHE A 193 9.46 30.04 -20.88
N TYR A 194 9.50 30.25 -19.58
CA TYR A 194 9.87 31.50 -18.92
C TYR A 194 10.93 31.29 -17.83
N TYR A 195 11.84 32.25 -17.72
CA TYR A 195 12.84 32.34 -16.65
C TYR A 195 12.82 33.75 -16.05
N ASP A 196 12.58 33.86 -14.74
CA ASP A 196 12.35 35.11 -14.02
C ASP A 196 11.28 36.03 -14.68
N GLY A 197 10.34 35.39 -15.38
CA GLY A 197 9.27 36.02 -16.15
C GLY A 197 9.67 36.57 -17.52
N GLN A 198 10.90 36.35 -17.98
CA GLN A 198 11.31 36.58 -19.37
C GLN A 198 10.93 35.36 -20.22
N LEU A 199 10.27 35.57 -21.36
CA LEU A 199 9.98 34.51 -22.32
C LEU A 199 11.27 34.08 -23.02
N MET A 200 11.52 32.78 -23.03
CA MET A 200 12.77 32.19 -23.51
C MET A 200 12.59 31.45 -24.83
N GLY A 201 11.43 30.82 -25.01
CA GLY A 201 11.08 30.13 -26.24
C GLY A 201 9.61 29.73 -26.27
N THR A 202 9.12 29.40 -27.47
CA THR A 202 7.75 28.93 -27.67
C THR A 202 7.73 27.81 -28.71
N ARG A 203 6.84 26.83 -28.50
CA ARG A 203 6.51 25.73 -29.42
C ARG A 203 5.01 25.65 -29.62
N ALA A 204 4.58 24.98 -30.68
CA ALA A 204 3.18 24.63 -30.84
C ALA A 204 2.80 23.54 -29.83
N THR A 205 1.59 23.58 -29.29
CA THR A 205 1.06 22.52 -28.43
C THR A 205 0.86 21.26 -29.27
N PRO A 206 1.49 20.12 -28.91
CA PRO A 206 1.26 18.86 -29.61
C PRO A 206 -0.20 18.40 -29.53
N SER A 207 -0.62 17.62 -30.52
CA SER A 207 -1.99 17.12 -30.66
C SER A 207 -2.40 16.17 -29.54
N ASP A 208 -1.43 15.63 -28.81
CA ASP A 208 -1.61 14.73 -27.69
C ASP A 208 -1.41 15.41 -26.32
N MET A 209 -1.22 16.74 -26.31
CA MET A 209 -1.02 17.61 -25.14
C MET A 209 -2.20 18.57 -24.93
N HIS A 210 -3.40 18.00 -24.84
CA HIS A 210 -4.66 18.75 -24.66
C HIS A 210 -5.53 18.25 -23.51
N GLY A 211 -5.07 17.23 -22.76
CA GLY A 211 -5.74 16.71 -21.56
C GLY A 211 -5.19 17.33 -20.26
N PRO A 212 -5.84 17.10 -19.12
CA PRO A 212 -5.36 17.60 -17.83
C PRO A 212 -4.04 16.93 -17.44
N MET A 213 -3.14 17.71 -16.86
CA MET A 213 -1.85 17.23 -16.36
C MET A 213 -1.65 17.62 -14.89
N TYR A 214 -1.01 16.75 -14.11
CA TYR A 214 -0.66 16.99 -12.71
C TYR A 214 0.80 17.43 -12.58
N LEU A 215 1.13 18.10 -11.47
CA LEU A 215 2.45 18.68 -11.22
C LEU A 215 3.37 17.66 -10.58
N LEU A 216 4.66 17.73 -10.89
CA LEU A 216 5.73 16.95 -10.26
C LEU A 216 6.95 17.83 -10.01
N ALA A 217 7.63 17.63 -8.88
CA ALA A 217 8.93 18.22 -8.60
C ALA A 217 9.83 17.19 -7.89
N ASN A 218 11.10 17.09 -8.31
CA ASN A 218 12.04 16.13 -7.73
C ASN A 218 13.49 16.60 -7.77
N LEU A 219 14.29 15.92 -6.95
CA LEU A 219 15.74 15.93 -7.03
C LEU A 219 16.23 14.50 -7.36
N ALA A 220 16.51 14.21 -8.62
CA ALA A 220 17.19 12.99 -9.01
C ALA A 220 18.72 13.12 -8.84
N VAL A 221 19.41 11.98 -8.89
CA VAL A 221 20.86 11.84 -8.85
C VAL A 221 21.32 10.96 -10.01
N GLU A 222 22.16 11.52 -10.88
CA GLU A 222 22.77 10.83 -12.01
C GLU A 222 24.16 10.27 -11.68
N ASP A 223 24.76 9.60 -12.67
CA ASP A 223 26.14 9.13 -12.60
C ASP A 223 27.13 10.27 -12.25
N GLY A 224 28.02 9.97 -11.30
CA GLY A 224 29.17 10.80 -10.95
C GLY A 224 28.96 11.86 -9.87
N ALA A 225 27.82 11.83 -9.16
CA ALA A 225 27.73 12.33 -7.79
C ALA A 225 28.71 11.54 -6.88
N ASP A 226 29.35 12.22 -5.92
CA ASP A 226 30.30 11.59 -4.98
C ASP A 226 29.55 11.02 -3.78
N PRO A 227 29.47 9.69 -3.59
CA PRO A 227 28.76 9.10 -2.45
C PRO A 227 29.43 9.38 -1.10
N ALA A 228 30.69 9.82 -1.09
CA ALA A 228 31.38 10.27 0.11
C ALA A 228 31.24 11.79 0.34
N GLY A 229 30.59 12.50 -0.60
CA GLY A 229 30.30 13.92 -0.52
C GLY A 229 29.13 14.26 0.40
N PRO A 230 28.86 15.56 0.61
CA PRO A 230 27.67 16.00 1.35
C PRO A 230 26.37 15.67 0.60
N PRO A 231 25.22 15.61 1.29
CA PRO A 231 23.91 15.51 0.66
C PRO A 231 23.66 16.62 -0.37
N LEU A 232 22.80 16.34 -1.35
CA LEU A 232 22.37 17.27 -2.38
C LEU A 232 21.05 17.92 -1.96
N HIS A 233 20.80 19.16 -2.37
CA HIS A 233 19.63 19.92 -1.92
C HIS A 233 19.03 20.77 -3.04
N MET A 234 17.73 20.57 -3.27
CA MET A 234 16.88 21.47 -4.03
C MET A 234 16.00 22.23 -3.05
N GLN A 235 15.92 23.55 -3.18
CA GLN A 235 15.08 24.38 -2.31
C GLN A 235 13.99 25.06 -3.10
N ILE A 236 12.73 24.92 -2.66
CA ILE A 236 11.55 25.44 -3.34
C ILE A 236 10.85 26.42 -2.41
N ASP A 237 10.70 27.66 -2.86
CA ASP A 237 9.99 28.74 -2.16
C ASP A 237 8.47 28.61 -2.38
N TYR A 238 8.05 28.47 -3.65
CA TYR A 238 6.66 28.21 -3.96
C TYR A 238 6.49 27.46 -5.28
N ILE A 239 5.33 26.81 -5.41
CA ILE A 239 4.80 26.28 -6.67
C ILE A 239 3.39 26.84 -6.86
N ARG A 240 3.09 27.33 -8.07
CA ARG A 240 1.78 27.91 -8.40
C ARG A 240 1.33 27.49 -9.78
N ALA A 241 0.03 27.29 -9.92
CA ALA A 241 -0.64 27.17 -11.20
C ALA A 241 -1.75 28.22 -11.30
N TYR A 242 -1.86 28.79 -12.50
CA TYR A 242 -2.87 29.77 -12.82
C TYR A 242 -3.58 29.33 -14.09
N SER A 243 -4.90 29.27 -14.09
CA SER A 243 -5.65 29.02 -15.30
C SER A 243 -5.71 30.29 -16.17
N ASN A 244 -5.61 30.12 -17.48
CA ASN A 244 -5.88 31.17 -18.47
C ASN A 244 -7.39 31.40 -18.69
N ASN A 245 -8.26 30.61 -18.03
CA ASN A 245 -9.69 30.85 -17.93
C ASN A 245 -9.98 31.61 -16.61
N PRO A 246 -10.45 32.87 -16.67
CA PRO A 246 -10.70 33.68 -15.47
C PRO A 246 -11.82 33.13 -14.57
N ASN A 247 -12.63 32.20 -15.08
CA ASN A 247 -13.68 31.53 -14.32
C ASN A 247 -13.29 30.14 -13.83
N ALA A 248 -12.08 29.66 -14.11
CA ALA A 248 -11.65 28.31 -13.72
C ALA A 248 -11.76 28.09 -12.21
N THR A 249 -12.38 27.00 -11.80
CA THR A 249 -12.12 26.38 -10.50
C THR A 249 -10.91 25.47 -10.67
N PRO A 250 -10.19 25.11 -9.59
CA PRO A 250 -9.22 24.01 -9.66
C PRO A 250 -9.93 22.81 -10.30
N GLU A 251 -9.37 22.24 -11.37
CA GLU A 251 -9.89 20.98 -11.91
C GLU A 251 -9.52 19.91 -10.87
N THR A 252 -10.52 19.37 -10.18
CA THR A 252 -10.34 18.03 -9.62
C THR A 252 -9.99 17.12 -10.80
N PRO A 253 -9.01 16.20 -10.63
CA PRO A 253 -8.72 15.20 -11.66
C PRO A 253 -10.05 14.59 -12.15
N PRO A 254 -10.21 14.34 -13.46
CA PRO A 254 -11.46 13.84 -14.02
C PRO A 254 -12.00 12.70 -13.17
N THR A 255 -13.15 12.94 -12.54
CA THR A 255 -14.02 11.92 -11.98
C THR A 255 -14.15 10.79 -12.99
N SER A 256 -13.77 9.58 -12.58
CA SER A 256 -14.38 8.30 -12.96
C SER A 256 -14.93 8.26 -14.39
N GLN A 257 -14.22 7.57 -15.29
CA GLN A 257 -14.87 7.11 -16.53
C GLN A 257 -16.15 6.37 -16.12
N VAL A 258 -17.26 6.63 -16.82
CA VAL A 258 -18.50 5.89 -16.57
C VAL A 258 -18.20 4.41 -16.87
N PRO A 259 -18.24 3.52 -15.86
CA PRO A 259 -17.85 2.12 -16.06
C PRO A 259 -18.73 1.47 -17.11
N THR A 260 -18.15 0.63 -17.95
CA THR A 260 -18.79 -0.09 -19.03
C THR A 260 -18.84 -1.59 -18.73
N GLU A 261 -19.16 -2.45 -19.70
CA GLU A 261 -19.13 -3.91 -19.54
C GLU A 261 -17.90 -4.50 -20.26
N GLY A 262 -16.90 -3.68 -20.52
CA GLY A 262 -15.63 -4.09 -21.10
C GLY A 262 -14.49 -3.35 -20.42
N ALA A 263 -13.27 -3.75 -20.74
CA ALA A 263 -12.05 -3.28 -20.09
C ALA A 263 -11.96 -1.75 -19.96
N ASP A 264 -11.95 -1.28 -18.72
CA ASP A 264 -11.92 0.12 -18.34
C ASP A 264 -10.62 0.47 -17.60
N LYS A 265 -10.31 1.78 -17.58
CA LYS A 265 -9.29 2.35 -16.70
C LYS A 265 -9.97 3.34 -15.77
N LEU A 266 -10.25 2.89 -14.56
CA LEU A 266 -10.99 3.64 -13.56
C LEU A 266 -10.03 4.22 -12.51
N SER A 267 -10.38 5.38 -12.01
CA SER A 267 -9.66 5.99 -10.89
C SER A 267 -10.62 6.74 -9.98
N GLY A 268 -10.38 6.63 -8.68
CA GLY A 268 -10.96 7.47 -7.65
C GLY A 268 -10.33 8.87 -7.65
N GLN A 269 -10.58 9.58 -6.57
CA GLN A 269 -10.06 10.88 -6.21
C GLN A 269 -9.44 10.78 -4.81
N GLY A 270 -9.04 11.92 -4.23
CA GLY A 270 -8.83 11.96 -2.79
C GLY A 270 -10.15 11.79 -2.01
N GLY A 271 -10.08 11.15 -0.85
CA GLY A 271 -11.22 10.82 0.00
C GLY A 271 -11.79 9.42 -0.29
N ASN A 272 -12.79 9.01 0.48
CA ASN A 272 -13.34 7.65 0.38
C ASN A 272 -14.25 7.50 -0.84
N ASP A 273 -13.88 6.62 -1.76
CA ASP A 273 -14.60 6.34 -3.00
C ASP A 273 -15.29 4.97 -3.01
N VAL A 274 -16.26 4.84 -3.92
CA VAL A 274 -16.89 3.56 -4.27
C VAL A 274 -16.78 3.39 -5.78
N ILE A 275 -16.00 2.40 -6.22
CA ILE A 275 -15.69 2.15 -7.62
C ILE A 275 -16.15 0.74 -8.00
N ASP A 276 -16.87 0.64 -9.12
CA ASP A 276 -17.40 -0.62 -9.66
C ASP A 276 -16.98 -0.74 -11.13
N GLY A 277 -16.07 -1.68 -11.42
CA GLY A 277 -15.57 -2.02 -12.76
C GLY A 277 -16.62 -2.69 -13.65
N LYS A 278 -17.61 -3.34 -13.02
CA LYS A 278 -18.65 -4.15 -13.63
C LYS A 278 -18.12 -5.41 -14.32
N GLY A 279 -17.62 -5.28 -15.53
CA GLY A 279 -17.28 -6.44 -16.34
C GLY A 279 -16.24 -6.08 -17.37
N GLY A 280 -15.40 -7.05 -17.76
CA GLY A 280 -14.21 -6.78 -18.53
C GLY A 280 -12.95 -6.88 -17.67
N ASP A 281 -11.79 -6.81 -18.30
CA ASP A 281 -10.50 -6.85 -17.59
C ASP A 281 -10.11 -5.41 -17.24
N ASP A 282 -10.38 -4.99 -16.01
CA ASP A 282 -10.31 -3.60 -15.58
C ASP A 282 -9.00 -3.26 -14.85
N VAL A 283 -8.63 -1.98 -14.93
CA VAL A 283 -7.52 -1.40 -14.16
C VAL A 283 -8.12 -0.30 -13.30
N ILE A 284 -8.19 -0.52 -11.98
CA ILE A 284 -8.88 0.36 -11.04
C ILE A 284 -7.94 0.85 -9.95
N ASN A 285 -7.86 2.17 -9.76
CA ASN A 285 -7.01 2.79 -8.75
C ASN A 285 -7.85 3.66 -7.79
N GLY A 286 -7.92 3.31 -6.51
CA GLY A 286 -8.67 4.01 -5.46
C GLY A 286 -8.15 5.41 -5.16
N MET A 287 -6.83 5.59 -5.27
CA MET A 287 -6.08 6.77 -4.86
C MET A 287 -5.94 6.85 -3.33
N GLY A 288 -6.46 7.88 -2.67
CA GLY A 288 -6.25 8.04 -1.23
C GLY A 288 -7.56 8.22 -0.51
N GLY A 289 -7.76 7.55 0.62
CA GLY A 289 -9.04 7.45 1.30
C GLY A 289 -9.37 6.00 1.63
N ASN A 290 -10.42 5.76 2.40
CA ASN A 290 -10.86 4.38 2.65
C ASN A 290 -11.87 3.99 1.57
N ASP A 291 -11.40 3.29 0.56
CA ASP A 291 -12.13 3.01 -0.67
C ASP A 291 -12.85 1.66 -0.65
N THR A 292 -13.90 1.56 -1.45
CA THR A 292 -14.56 0.30 -1.77
C THR A 292 -14.43 0.06 -3.26
N ILE A 293 -13.61 -0.90 -3.64
CA ILE A 293 -13.30 -1.24 -5.03
C ILE A 293 -13.88 -2.60 -5.36
N LEU A 294 -14.70 -2.66 -6.41
CA LEU A 294 -15.27 -3.89 -6.96
C LEU A 294 -14.82 -4.05 -8.41
N GLY A 295 -14.02 -5.09 -8.70
CA GLY A 295 -13.68 -5.49 -10.08
C GLY A 295 -14.85 -6.17 -10.81
N ALA A 296 -15.60 -6.97 -10.04
CA ALA A 296 -16.80 -7.69 -10.43
C ALA A 296 -16.58 -8.85 -11.41
N GLY A 297 -16.18 -8.66 -12.66
CA GLY A 297 -16.09 -9.80 -13.58
C GLY A 297 -15.10 -9.63 -14.72
N GLY A 298 -14.09 -10.49 -14.79
CA GLY A 298 -12.97 -10.36 -15.72
C GLY A 298 -11.67 -10.49 -14.95
N ALA A 299 -10.51 -10.38 -15.60
CA ALA A 299 -9.23 -10.40 -14.91
C ALA A 299 -8.80 -8.98 -14.57
N ASP A 300 -9.04 -8.57 -13.33
CA ASP A 300 -8.90 -7.19 -12.90
C ASP A 300 -7.57 -6.92 -12.19
N THR A 301 -7.10 -5.66 -12.26
CA THR A 301 -6.03 -5.17 -11.39
C THR A 301 -6.52 -3.99 -10.56
N LEU A 302 -6.51 -4.17 -9.25
CA LEU A 302 -7.07 -3.23 -8.27
C LEU A 302 -5.95 -2.67 -7.39
N TRP A 303 -5.90 -1.35 -7.22
CA TRP A 303 -5.04 -0.66 -6.26
C TRP A 303 -5.89 0.16 -5.30
N GLY A 304 -5.81 -0.10 -4.00
CA GLY A 304 -6.38 0.75 -2.95
C GLY A 304 -5.52 1.99 -2.71
N ASN A 305 -4.22 1.76 -2.60
CA ASN A 305 -3.12 2.67 -2.27
C ASN A 305 -3.10 3.17 -0.83
N GLU A 306 -3.82 4.23 -0.45
CA GLU A 306 -3.69 4.81 0.90
C GLU A 306 -5.03 4.81 1.61
N GLY A 307 -5.14 4.16 2.76
CA GLY A 307 -6.37 4.09 3.54
C GLY A 307 -6.67 2.66 3.93
N ASN A 308 -7.79 2.46 4.62
CA ASN A 308 -8.27 1.11 4.92
C ASN A 308 -9.30 0.73 3.86
N ASP A 309 -8.83 0.05 2.83
CA ASP A 309 -9.55 -0.24 1.61
C ASP A 309 -10.25 -1.59 1.66
N SER A 310 -11.35 -1.69 0.91
CA SER A 310 -12.04 -2.93 0.65
C SER A 310 -11.94 -3.26 -0.82
N LEU A 311 -11.08 -4.21 -1.17
CA LEU A 311 -10.85 -4.67 -2.53
C LEU A 311 -11.56 -6.00 -2.77
N ASN A 312 -12.47 -6.02 -3.73
CA ASN A 312 -13.17 -7.23 -4.16
C ASN A 312 -12.90 -7.49 -5.64
N GLY A 313 -12.09 -8.51 -5.95
CA GLY A 313 -11.80 -8.92 -7.32
C GLY A 313 -13.05 -9.31 -8.10
N GLY A 314 -13.97 -10.02 -7.45
CA GLY A 314 -15.17 -10.54 -8.11
C GLY A 314 -14.89 -11.88 -8.78
N GLY A 315 -15.33 -12.09 -10.01
CA GLY A 315 -15.08 -13.33 -10.74
C GLY A 315 -13.97 -13.15 -11.75
N GLY A 316 -12.92 -13.95 -11.69
CA GLY A 316 -11.79 -13.77 -12.59
C GLY A 316 -10.52 -14.35 -12.03
N SER A 317 -9.38 -13.84 -12.49
CA SER A 317 -8.10 -14.08 -11.81
C SER A 317 -7.49 -12.71 -11.59
N ASP A 318 -7.75 -12.17 -10.41
CA ASP A 318 -7.55 -10.76 -10.14
C ASP A 318 -6.23 -10.52 -9.42
N VAL A 319 -5.69 -9.31 -9.52
CA VAL A 319 -4.53 -8.88 -8.74
C VAL A 319 -4.92 -7.66 -7.92
N MET A 320 -4.82 -7.79 -6.59
CA MET A 320 -5.25 -6.77 -5.65
C MET A 320 -4.07 -6.28 -4.82
N TYR A 321 -3.83 -4.97 -4.86
CA TYR A 321 -2.82 -4.25 -4.08
C TYR A 321 -3.55 -3.31 -3.12
N GLY A 322 -3.47 -3.57 -1.83
CA GLY A 322 -4.08 -2.76 -0.76
C GLY A 322 -3.30 -1.48 -0.58
N GLY A 323 -2.03 -1.61 -0.24
CA GLY A 323 -1.17 -0.46 0.01
C GLY A 323 -1.21 -0.05 1.47
N VAL A 324 -0.92 1.20 1.79
CA VAL A 324 -0.80 1.64 3.18
C VAL A 324 -2.16 1.73 3.86
N GLY A 325 -2.34 0.97 4.93
CA GLY A 325 -3.49 0.96 5.81
C GLY A 325 -3.89 -0.48 6.12
N ASN A 326 -4.98 -0.65 6.87
CA ASN A 326 -5.47 -1.98 7.21
C ASN A 326 -6.57 -2.38 6.22
N ASP A 327 -6.18 -3.14 5.22
CA ASP A 327 -7.00 -3.44 4.06
C ASP A 327 -7.77 -4.75 4.21
N THR A 328 -8.82 -4.86 3.42
CA THR A 328 -9.64 -6.07 3.32
C THR A 328 -9.76 -6.50 1.87
N TYR A 329 -9.21 -7.69 1.59
CA TYR A 329 -9.31 -8.36 0.31
C TYR A 329 -10.43 -9.39 0.34
N ILE A 330 -11.26 -9.41 -0.71
CA ILE A 330 -12.27 -10.43 -0.90
C ILE A 330 -11.85 -11.28 -2.09
N VAL A 331 -11.49 -12.53 -1.80
CA VAL A 331 -11.00 -13.51 -2.77
C VAL A 331 -12.11 -14.50 -3.11
N HIS A 332 -12.33 -14.71 -4.40
CA HIS A 332 -13.43 -15.53 -4.93
C HIS A 332 -12.95 -16.62 -5.87
N ASP A 333 -11.78 -16.46 -6.50
CA ASP A 333 -11.17 -17.44 -7.39
C ASP A 333 -9.78 -17.85 -6.88
N VAL A 334 -9.36 -19.06 -7.22
CA VAL A 334 -8.03 -19.58 -6.87
C VAL A 334 -6.91 -18.91 -7.67
N GLY A 335 -7.25 -18.21 -8.76
CA GLY A 335 -6.34 -17.39 -9.55
C GLY A 335 -6.12 -15.99 -8.98
N ASP A 336 -6.90 -15.57 -7.99
CA ASP A 336 -6.75 -14.25 -7.36
C ASP A 336 -5.42 -14.16 -6.60
N LYS A 337 -4.82 -12.97 -6.65
CA LYS A 337 -3.54 -12.67 -6.01
C LYS A 337 -3.63 -11.41 -5.18
N VAL A 338 -3.46 -11.56 -3.87
CA VAL A 338 -3.22 -10.46 -2.95
C VAL A 338 -1.73 -10.11 -2.91
N VAL A 339 -1.42 -8.81 -2.93
CA VAL A 339 -0.05 -8.30 -2.87
C VAL A 339 0.05 -7.21 -1.80
N GLU A 340 0.83 -7.49 -0.75
CA GLU A 340 1.17 -6.57 0.33
C GLU A 340 2.68 -6.38 0.45
N LEU A 341 3.12 -5.18 0.82
CA LEU A 341 4.51 -4.90 1.19
C LEU A 341 4.68 -4.79 2.70
N ALA A 342 5.92 -4.83 3.15
CA ALA A 342 6.22 -4.76 4.57
C ALA A 342 5.90 -3.38 5.16
N ASN A 343 5.26 -3.37 6.33
CA ASN A 343 4.84 -2.17 7.07
C ASN A 343 3.73 -1.35 6.39
N GLU A 344 2.90 -1.99 5.57
CA GLU A 344 1.75 -1.35 4.94
C GLU A 344 0.51 -1.40 5.83
N GLY A 345 0.32 -2.45 6.63
CA GLY A 345 -0.69 -2.41 7.68
C GLY A 345 -0.88 -3.71 8.42
N PHE A 346 -2.14 -4.02 8.73
CA PHE A 346 -2.59 -5.24 9.39
C PHE A 346 -3.83 -5.77 8.69
N ASP A 347 -3.59 -6.63 7.70
CA ASP A 347 -4.51 -6.81 6.58
C ASP A 347 -5.32 -8.09 6.72
N LEU A 348 -6.47 -8.11 6.06
CA LEU A 348 -7.42 -9.22 6.09
C LEU A 348 -7.72 -9.74 4.69
N VAL A 349 -7.46 -11.02 4.47
CA VAL A 349 -8.09 -11.75 3.37
C VAL A 349 -9.37 -12.41 3.87
N ARG A 350 -10.48 -12.17 3.18
CA ARG A 350 -11.74 -12.90 3.30
C ARG A 350 -11.90 -13.78 2.06
N SER A 351 -11.69 -15.08 2.20
CA SER A 351 -11.63 -15.99 1.06
C SER A 351 -12.85 -16.90 0.98
N GLY A 352 -13.49 -16.95 -0.19
CA GLY A 352 -14.51 -17.93 -0.53
C GLY A 352 -13.97 -19.27 -1.03
N VAL A 353 -12.65 -19.38 -1.19
CA VAL A 353 -11.92 -20.55 -1.69
C VAL A 353 -10.79 -20.95 -0.75
N THR A 354 -10.22 -22.14 -0.96
CA THR A 354 -8.98 -22.50 -0.28
C THR A 354 -7.88 -21.50 -0.62
N TYR A 355 -7.24 -20.92 0.39
CA TYR A 355 -6.32 -19.80 0.18
C TYR A 355 -5.11 -19.83 1.11
N SER A 356 -3.97 -19.42 0.57
CA SER A 356 -2.73 -19.22 1.31
C SER A 356 -2.39 -17.74 1.37
N LEU A 357 -2.18 -17.21 2.57
CA LEU A 357 -1.83 -15.80 2.74
C LEU A 357 -0.55 -15.46 1.98
N ALA A 358 -0.58 -14.33 1.27
CA ALA A 358 0.63 -13.73 0.72
C ALA A 358 1.55 -13.27 1.85
N ALA A 359 2.81 -12.99 1.54
CA ALA A 359 3.70 -12.35 2.50
C ALA A 359 3.13 -11.00 2.96
N ASN A 360 3.39 -10.61 4.22
CA ASN A 360 2.93 -9.36 4.81
C ASN A 360 1.40 -9.23 4.98
N VAL A 361 0.65 -10.35 4.94
CA VAL A 361 -0.77 -10.37 5.32
C VAL A 361 -0.92 -11.16 6.60
N GLU A 362 -1.66 -10.63 7.57
CA GLU A 362 -1.72 -11.19 8.93
C GLU A 362 -3.00 -11.95 9.23
N ARG A 363 -4.10 -11.71 8.50
CA ARG A 363 -5.38 -12.35 8.81
C ARG A 363 -6.03 -13.03 7.62
N LEU A 364 -6.58 -14.22 7.90
CA LEU A 364 -7.42 -14.97 6.98
C LEU A 364 -8.76 -15.29 7.64
N GLU A 365 -9.86 -14.92 6.99
CA GLU A 365 -11.20 -15.40 7.29
C GLU A 365 -11.71 -16.22 6.10
N ILE A 366 -11.98 -17.50 6.33
CA ILE A 366 -12.71 -18.30 5.35
C ILE A 366 -14.18 -17.90 5.42
N ILE A 367 -14.76 -17.51 4.29
CA ILE A 367 -16.15 -17.06 4.19
C ILE A 367 -16.99 -18.00 3.32
N TYR A 368 -18.30 -17.81 3.35
CA TYR A 368 -19.31 -18.67 2.71
C TYR A 368 -19.39 -20.09 3.29
N ALA A 369 -20.26 -20.94 2.73
CA ALA A 369 -20.62 -22.24 3.29
C ALA A 369 -19.90 -23.43 2.62
N ALA A 370 -18.81 -23.18 1.89
CA ALA A 370 -18.05 -24.22 1.19
C ALA A 370 -16.92 -24.78 2.08
N ASN A 371 -16.49 -26.01 1.78
CA ASN A 371 -15.28 -26.61 2.35
C ASN A 371 -14.06 -25.97 1.68
N ALA A 372 -13.54 -24.91 2.29
CA ALA A 372 -12.30 -24.25 1.93
C ALA A 372 -11.32 -24.37 3.09
N ASP A 373 -10.03 -24.43 2.76
CA ASP A 373 -8.95 -24.55 3.74
C ASP A 373 -8.15 -23.23 3.80
N GLY A 374 -7.53 -22.95 4.95
CA GLY A 374 -6.76 -21.74 5.18
C GLY A 374 -5.31 -22.04 5.52
N TYR A 375 -4.40 -21.32 4.89
CA TYR A 375 -2.96 -21.41 5.17
C TYR A 375 -2.40 -20.02 5.46
N GLY A 376 -1.71 -19.90 6.59
CA GLY A 376 -0.93 -18.72 6.94
C GLY A 376 0.39 -18.66 6.17
N ASN A 377 1.30 -17.84 6.68
CA ASN A 377 2.61 -17.56 6.12
C ASN A 377 3.69 -17.68 7.22
N THR A 378 4.71 -16.83 7.22
CA THR A 378 5.81 -16.87 8.21
C THR A 378 5.67 -15.83 9.33
N LEU A 379 4.54 -15.13 9.38
CA LEU A 379 4.21 -14.12 10.38
C LEU A 379 3.30 -14.73 11.45
N ASP A 380 3.12 -14.00 12.55
CA ASP A 380 2.11 -14.32 13.56
C ASP A 380 0.71 -14.05 12.98
N ASN A 381 0.03 -15.07 12.46
CA ASN A 381 -1.23 -14.94 11.75
C ASN A 381 -2.46 -15.20 12.63
N GLN A 382 -3.62 -14.66 12.22
CA GLN A 382 -4.92 -15.01 12.78
C GLN A 382 -5.79 -15.65 11.70
N LEU A 383 -6.10 -16.93 11.88
CA LEU A 383 -6.87 -17.74 10.94
C LEU A 383 -8.23 -18.06 11.55
N THR A 384 -9.30 -17.71 10.84
CA THR A 384 -10.68 -17.99 11.23
C THR A 384 -11.36 -18.83 10.15
N GLY A 385 -11.86 -20.00 10.56
CA GLY A 385 -12.71 -20.88 9.76
C GLY A 385 -14.15 -20.38 9.64
N ASN A 386 -15.00 -21.19 9.03
CA ASN A 386 -16.43 -20.91 8.82
C ASN A 386 -17.32 -21.93 9.56
N ALA A 387 -18.48 -22.27 9.02
CA ALA A 387 -19.38 -23.27 9.61
C ALA A 387 -19.22 -24.67 8.99
N ALA A 388 -18.28 -24.83 8.05
CA ALA A 388 -17.93 -26.07 7.40
C ALA A 388 -16.67 -26.66 8.03
N ALA A 389 -16.35 -27.92 7.72
CA ALA A 389 -15.10 -28.52 8.17
C ALA A 389 -13.93 -27.95 7.35
N ASN A 390 -13.09 -27.13 8.00
CA ASN A 390 -11.91 -26.51 7.42
C ASN A 390 -10.62 -27.21 7.91
N GLN A 391 -9.58 -27.20 7.09
CA GLN A 391 -8.21 -27.38 7.54
C GLN A 391 -7.54 -26.00 7.64
N LEU A 392 -7.02 -25.67 8.82
CA LEU A 392 -6.31 -24.42 9.07
C LEU A 392 -4.86 -24.72 9.44
N HIS A 393 -3.92 -24.10 8.73
CA HIS A 393 -2.47 -24.21 8.97
C HIS A 393 -1.90 -22.84 9.30
N GLY A 394 -1.38 -22.66 10.52
CA GLY A 394 -0.73 -21.41 10.96
C GLY A 394 0.51 -21.08 10.13
N GLY A 395 1.38 -22.08 9.95
CA GLY A 395 2.63 -21.92 9.23
C GLY A 395 3.80 -21.73 10.19
N ALA A 396 4.51 -20.61 10.09
CA ALA A 396 5.54 -20.28 11.07
C ALA A 396 5.20 -18.95 11.73
N GLY A 397 5.57 -18.78 13.00
CA GLY A 397 5.14 -17.62 13.77
C GLY A 397 4.26 -18.07 14.93
N ALA A 398 3.88 -17.14 15.80
CA ALA A 398 2.93 -17.41 16.87
C ALA A 398 1.50 -17.16 16.37
N ASP A 399 0.83 -18.22 15.94
CA ASP A 399 -0.44 -18.13 15.23
C ASP A 399 -1.66 -18.25 16.16
N MET A 400 -2.81 -17.72 15.75
CA MET A 400 -4.10 -17.96 16.39
C MET A 400 -5.08 -18.59 15.40
N LEU A 401 -5.54 -19.81 15.71
CA LEU A 401 -6.46 -20.58 14.88
C LEU A 401 -7.81 -20.74 15.59
N ASP A 402 -8.89 -20.35 14.91
CA ASP A 402 -10.28 -20.48 15.39
C ASP A 402 -11.13 -21.14 14.29
N GLY A 403 -11.40 -22.44 14.44
CA GLY A 403 -12.16 -23.22 13.44
C GLY A 403 -13.61 -22.75 13.28
N LYS A 404 -14.16 -22.08 14.31
CA LYS A 404 -15.58 -21.74 14.43
C LYS A 404 -16.47 -22.97 14.49
N GLY A 405 -17.21 -23.27 13.44
CA GLY A 405 -18.23 -24.32 13.45
C GLY A 405 -17.86 -25.41 12.47
N GLY A 406 -17.97 -26.67 12.85
CA GLY A 406 -17.57 -27.76 11.96
C GLY A 406 -16.67 -28.73 12.71
N ALA A 407 -16.26 -29.79 12.04
CA ALA A 407 -15.21 -30.64 12.61
C ALA A 407 -13.91 -30.26 11.91
N ASP A 408 -13.22 -29.27 12.47
CA ASP A 408 -12.05 -28.67 11.84
C ASP A 408 -10.77 -29.47 12.15
N VAL A 409 -9.73 -29.26 11.34
CA VAL A 409 -8.37 -29.75 11.62
C VAL A 409 -7.44 -28.55 11.69
N LEU A 410 -6.85 -28.34 12.87
CA LEU A 410 -6.03 -27.18 13.18
C LEU A 410 -4.58 -27.62 13.33
N PHE A 411 -3.69 -27.00 12.55
CA PHE A 411 -2.24 -27.17 12.61
C PHE A 411 -1.62 -25.83 13.02
N GLY A 412 -1.03 -25.78 14.21
CA GLY A 412 -0.24 -24.60 14.62
C GLY A 412 1.05 -24.49 13.82
N ASP A 413 1.61 -25.63 13.42
CA ASP A 413 2.89 -25.78 12.76
C ASP A 413 4.06 -25.29 13.64
N ALA A 414 4.77 -24.22 13.26
CA ALA A 414 6.01 -23.82 13.93
C ALA A 414 5.89 -22.47 14.66
N GLY A 415 5.69 -22.50 15.97
CA GLY A 415 5.85 -21.32 16.81
C GLY A 415 5.21 -21.55 18.16
N ASN A 416 4.64 -20.54 18.79
CA ASN A 416 3.84 -20.77 20.00
C ASN A 416 2.40 -20.40 19.66
N ASP A 417 1.56 -21.40 19.43
CA ASP A 417 0.28 -21.18 18.76
C ASP A 417 -0.89 -21.17 19.74
N ILE A 418 -1.99 -20.58 19.31
CA ILE A 418 -3.23 -20.45 20.05
C ILE A 418 -4.33 -21.18 19.30
N PHE A 419 -4.85 -22.25 19.90
CA PHE A 419 -6.07 -22.91 19.43
C PHE A 419 -7.26 -22.34 20.18
N ARG A 420 -8.03 -21.48 19.51
CA ARG A 420 -9.14 -20.73 20.11
C ARG A 420 -10.48 -21.42 19.87
N PHE A 421 -11.24 -21.61 20.95
CA PHE A 421 -12.62 -22.08 20.93
C PHE A 421 -13.55 -20.94 21.30
N SER A 422 -14.27 -20.42 20.29
CA SER A 422 -15.19 -19.27 20.39
C SER A 422 -16.65 -19.60 20.07
N THR A 423 -16.95 -20.88 19.84
CA THR A 423 -18.27 -21.37 19.44
C THR A 423 -18.79 -22.42 20.41
N ALA A 424 -20.11 -22.50 20.55
CA ALA A 424 -20.73 -23.44 21.47
C ALA A 424 -20.39 -24.90 21.10
N PRO A 425 -19.97 -25.73 22.08
CA PRO A 425 -19.76 -27.15 21.87
C PRO A 425 -21.01 -27.84 21.33
N ALA A 426 -20.84 -28.68 20.31
CA ALA A 426 -21.91 -29.49 19.74
C ALA A 426 -21.34 -30.82 19.22
N ALA A 427 -22.18 -31.86 19.13
CA ALA A 427 -21.72 -33.19 18.71
C ALA A 427 -21.13 -33.24 17.27
N GLY A 428 -21.41 -32.24 16.43
CA GLY A 428 -20.81 -32.08 15.11
C GLY A 428 -19.79 -30.93 15.02
N ASN A 429 -19.47 -30.29 16.15
CA ASN A 429 -18.50 -29.22 16.28
C ASN A 429 -17.36 -29.69 17.20
N VAL A 430 -16.54 -30.62 16.68
CA VAL A 430 -15.47 -31.28 17.44
C VAL A 430 -14.21 -31.22 16.60
N ASP A 431 -13.31 -30.34 17.01
CA ASP A 431 -12.10 -30.05 16.23
C ASP A 431 -11.00 -31.05 16.52
N THR A 432 -10.07 -31.16 15.59
CA THR A 432 -8.82 -31.91 15.78
C THR A 432 -7.67 -30.93 15.83
N ILE A 433 -6.97 -30.87 16.96
CA ILE A 433 -5.68 -30.19 17.05
C ILE A 433 -4.62 -31.21 16.65
N ALA A 434 -4.01 -31.01 15.49
CA ALA A 434 -3.22 -32.04 14.83
C ALA A 434 -1.78 -32.16 15.36
N ASP A 435 -1.20 -31.08 15.87
CA ASP A 435 0.23 -30.99 16.13
C ASP A 435 0.61 -30.27 17.44
N PHE A 436 -0.35 -30.11 18.36
CA PHE A 436 -0.15 -29.45 19.66
C PHE A 436 1.20 -29.79 20.32
N ALA A 437 2.01 -28.76 20.56
CA ALA A 437 3.32 -28.84 21.17
C ALA A 437 3.36 -28.07 22.49
N ASN A 438 4.05 -28.66 23.48
CA ASN A 438 4.21 -28.10 24.83
C ASN A 438 5.70 -28.09 25.24
N ALA A 439 6.57 -27.89 24.26
CA ALA A 439 8.02 -27.90 24.43
C ALA A 439 8.56 -26.47 24.53
N ALA A 440 9.70 -26.27 25.20
CA ALA A 440 10.30 -24.95 25.32
C ALA A 440 10.65 -24.38 23.92
N GLY A 441 9.99 -23.28 23.54
CA GLY A 441 10.16 -22.61 22.24
C GLY A 441 9.14 -23.01 21.16
N ASN A 442 8.27 -23.98 21.45
CA ASN A 442 7.03 -24.27 20.73
C ASN A 442 5.99 -24.77 21.74
N ASN A 443 5.43 -23.81 22.48
CA ASN A 443 4.53 -24.02 23.60
C ASN A 443 3.16 -23.43 23.30
N ASP A 444 2.35 -24.25 22.68
CA ASP A 444 0.99 -23.93 22.29
C ASP A 444 0.06 -23.81 23.50
N THR A 445 -1.04 -23.11 23.28
CA THR A 445 -2.07 -22.92 24.28
C THR A 445 -3.46 -23.07 23.69
N ILE A 446 -4.40 -23.51 24.53
CA ILE A 446 -5.82 -23.65 24.17
C ILE A 446 -6.58 -22.50 24.84
N HIS A 447 -7.21 -21.67 24.01
CA HIS A 447 -7.98 -20.52 24.47
C HIS A 447 -9.48 -20.85 24.49
N LEU A 448 -10.13 -20.65 25.64
CA LEU A 448 -11.55 -20.91 25.83
C LEU A 448 -12.28 -19.60 26.15
N GLU A 449 -13.23 -19.21 25.31
CA GLU A 449 -14.03 -18.00 25.54
C GLU A 449 -15.04 -18.18 26.68
N ASN A 450 -14.92 -17.39 27.76
CA ASN A 450 -15.81 -17.50 28.92
C ASN A 450 -17.29 -17.19 28.61
N ALA A 451 -17.55 -16.43 27.54
CA ALA A 451 -18.89 -16.16 27.03
C ALA A 451 -19.59 -17.43 26.53
N ILE A 452 -18.81 -18.43 26.11
CA ILE A 452 -19.26 -19.73 25.65
C ILE A 452 -19.16 -20.77 26.78
N PHE A 453 -18.00 -20.83 27.43
CA PHE A 453 -17.68 -21.79 28.49
C PHE A 453 -18.03 -21.22 29.86
N THR A 454 -19.32 -20.97 30.11
CA THR A 454 -19.80 -20.10 31.20
C THR A 454 -19.43 -20.53 32.63
N ALA A 455 -19.02 -21.78 32.86
CA ALA A 455 -18.48 -22.23 34.15
C ALA A 455 -17.07 -21.65 34.43
N LEU A 456 -16.32 -21.28 33.39
CA LEU A 456 -14.96 -20.72 33.44
C LEU A 456 -15.03 -19.19 33.63
N THR A 457 -15.40 -18.76 34.82
CA THR A 457 -15.77 -17.35 35.10
C THR A 457 -14.59 -16.37 35.24
N LYS A 458 -13.34 -16.86 35.31
CA LYS A 458 -12.15 -16.03 35.57
C LYS A 458 -11.19 -16.11 34.38
N ALA A 459 -10.97 -14.98 33.73
CA ALA A 459 -9.97 -14.84 32.66
C ALA A 459 -8.53 -15.08 33.17
N GLY A 460 -7.67 -15.57 32.28
CA GLY A 460 -6.29 -15.96 32.56
C GLY A 460 -6.07 -17.48 32.54
N VAL A 461 -4.91 -17.93 33.01
CA VAL A 461 -4.57 -19.35 33.12
C VAL A 461 -5.62 -20.11 33.91
N LEU A 462 -6.03 -21.28 33.41
CA LEU A 462 -6.99 -22.17 34.06
C LEU A 462 -6.49 -22.59 35.45
N SER A 463 -7.40 -22.68 36.42
CA SER A 463 -7.06 -23.20 37.74
C SER A 463 -6.75 -24.69 37.66
N ALA A 464 -5.71 -25.14 38.36
CA ALA A 464 -5.43 -26.57 38.53
C ALA A 464 -6.59 -27.33 39.20
N ALA A 465 -7.44 -26.65 39.97
CA ALA A 465 -8.64 -27.24 40.55
C ALA A 465 -9.82 -27.35 39.54
N SER A 466 -9.66 -26.84 38.33
CA SER A 466 -10.67 -26.87 37.27
C SER A 466 -10.29 -27.75 36.09
N PHE A 467 -9.23 -28.53 36.22
CA PHE A 467 -8.67 -29.36 35.17
C PHE A 467 -8.42 -30.78 35.66
N ALA A 468 -8.97 -31.77 34.94
CA ALA A 468 -8.69 -33.18 35.17
C ALA A 468 -8.13 -33.84 33.91
N ALA A 469 -6.99 -34.52 34.03
CA ALA A 469 -6.43 -35.39 32.99
C ALA A 469 -6.40 -36.85 33.48
N ASN A 470 -7.10 -37.75 32.79
CA ASN A 470 -7.11 -39.18 33.14
C ASN A 470 -7.56 -40.06 31.98
N ALA A 471 -7.20 -41.36 32.04
CA ALA A 471 -7.53 -42.33 30.99
C ALA A 471 -9.04 -42.58 30.79
N ALA A 472 -9.87 -42.22 31.77
CA ALA A 472 -11.31 -42.44 31.69
C ALA A 472 -12.07 -41.26 31.06
N GLY A 473 -11.42 -40.10 30.87
CA GLY A 473 -12.06 -38.90 30.32
C GLY A 473 -13.21 -38.36 31.17
N VAL A 474 -13.17 -38.55 32.49
CA VAL A 474 -14.23 -38.12 33.41
C VAL A 474 -13.73 -37.12 34.46
N ALA A 475 -14.59 -36.18 34.87
CA ALA A 475 -14.35 -35.31 36.02
C ALA A 475 -14.10 -36.14 37.30
N GLN A 476 -13.18 -35.69 38.15
CA GLN A 476 -12.80 -36.33 39.41
C GLN A 476 -13.45 -35.67 40.63
N ASP A 477 -13.65 -34.35 40.56
CA ASP A 477 -14.40 -33.58 41.55
C ASP A 477 -15.29 -32.52 40.91
N ALA A 478 -16.16 -31.92 41.73
CA ALA A 478 -17.22 -30.99 41.32
C ALA A 478 -16.74 -29.71 40.58
N ASN A 479 -15.44 -29.46 40.52
CA ASN A 479 -14.86 -28.25 39.94
C ASN A 479 -14.14 -28.51 38.62
N ASP A 480 -14.02 -29.77 38.18
CA ASP A 480 -13.33 -30.16 36.95
C ASP A 480 -14.15 -29.78 35.70
N PHE A 481 -14.02 -28.54 35.25
CA PHE A 481 -14.75 -28.02 34.11
C PHE A 481 -14.10 -28.33 32.75
N VAL A 482 -12.80 -28.61 32.74
CA VAL A 482 -12.05 -29.05 31.56
C VAL A 482 -11.47 -30.43 31.84
N VAL A 483 -11.82 -31.40 31.00
CA VAL A 483 -11.44 -32.81 31.20
C VAL A 483 -10.71 -33.34 29.97
N TYR A 484 -9.55 -33.94 30.16
CA TYR A 484 -8.71 -34.49 29.10
C TYR A 484 -8.54 -36.02 29.25
N GLU A 485 -8.97 -36.76 28.23
CA GLU A 485 -8.84 -38.21 28.13
C GLU A 485 -7.46 -38.58 27.57
N THR A 486 -6.55 -39.01 28.42
CA THR A 486 -5.13 -39.19 28.07
C THR A 486 -4.87 -40.29 27.04
N ASP A 487 -5.74 -41.31 26.98
CA ASP A 487 -5.53 -42.48 26.12
C ASP A 487 -5.95 -42.21 24.66
N THR A 488 -6.86 -41.26 24.43
CA THR A 488 -7.42 -40.95 23.11
C THR A 488 -7.26 -39.49 22.69
N GLY A 489 -6.66 -38.65 23.54
CA GLY A 489 -6.47 -37.23 23.28
C GLY A 489 -7.76 -36.39 23.28
N LYS A 490 -8.89 -36.92 23.75
CA LYS A 490 -10.16 -36.18 23.69
C LYS A 490 -10.22 -35.14 24.79
N LEU A 491 -10.68 -33.94 24.42
CA LEU A 491 -10.87 -32.82 25.33
C LEU A 491 -12.36 -32.54 25.48
N PHE A 492 -12.81 -32.41 26.71
CA PHE A 492 -14.21 -32.21 27.07
C PHE A 492 -14.38 -30.96 27.93
N TYR A 493 -15.50 -30.29 27.72
CA TYR A 493 -16.02 -29.27 28.61
C TYR A 493 -17.18 -29.84 29.44
N ASP A 494 -17.04 -29.79 30.76
CA ASP A 494 -18.08 -30.20 31.71
C ASP A 494 -18.66 -28.98 32.43
N SER A 495 -19.78 -28.47 31.94
CA SER A 495 -20.42 -27.28 32.49
C SER A 495 -20.88 -27.39 33.95
N ASN A 496 -21.06 -28.61 34.48
CA ASN A 496 -21.48 -28.83 35.86
C ASN A 496 -20.37 -29.40 36.76
N GLY A 497 -19.21 -29.70 36.17
CA GLY A 497 -18.02 -30.20 36.84
C GLY A 497 -18.22 -31.55 37.53
N SER A 498 -19.21 -32.38 37.20
CA SER A 498 -19.51 -33.60 37.96
C SER A 498 -19.31 -34.88 37.15
N ALA A 499 -18.79 -35.93 37.79
CA ALA A 499 -18.35 -37.20 37.19
C ALA A 499 -19.39 -38.00 36.37
N ALA A 500 -20.64 -37.53 36.19
CA ALA A 500 -21.67 -38.26 35.47
C ALA A 500 -22.53 -37.38 34.52
N GLY A 501 -22.25 -37.49 33.22
CA GLY A 501 -23.28 -37.38 32.17
C GLY A 501 -23.59 -36.01 31.57
N GLY A 502 -22.69 -35.02 31.68
CA GLY A 502 -22.89 -33.68 31.12
C GLY A 502 -21.75 -33.11 30.27
N ALA A 503 -20.61 -33.81 30.18
CA ALA A 503 -19.44 -33.33 29.47
C ALA A 503 -19.65 -33.42 27.94
N VAL A 504 -19.33 -32.33 27.24
CA VAL A 504 -19.39 -32.23 25.77
C VAL A 504 -17.97 -32.24 25.24
N GLN A 505 -17.68 -33.12 24.28
CA GLN A 505 -16.38 -33.12 23.61
C GLN A 505 -16.26 -31.84 22.78
N ILE A 506 -15.11 -31.17 22.91
CA ILE A 506 -14.81 -29.92 22.18
C ILE A 506 -13.67 -30.11 21.18
N ALA A 507 -12.73 -31.01 21.48
CA ALA A 507 -11.60 -31.27 20.60
C ALA A 507 -11.05 -32.69 20.75
N THR A 508 -10.16 -33.06 19.84
CA THR A 508 -9.26 -34.20 19.92
C THR A 508 -7.84 -33.73 19.60
N LEU A 509 -6.87 -33.96 20.49
CA LEU A 509 -5.47 -33.67 20.24
C LEU A 509 -4.79 -34.92 19.68
N ALA A 510 -4.33 -34.90 18.43
CA ALA A 510 -3.95 -36.12 17.69
C ALA A 510 -2.78 -36.91 18.29
N ASN A 511 -1.81 -36.24 18.91
CA ASN A 511 -0.61 -36.87 19.47
C ASN A 511 -0.72 -37.19 20.97
N HIS A 512 -1.89 -36.94 21.56
CA HIS A 512 -2.19 -37.16 22.98
C HIS A 512 -1.11 -36.55 23.92
N PRO A 513 -0.74 -35.26 23.76
CA PRO A 513 0.28 -34.63 24.58
C PRO A 513 -0.11 -34.63 26.07
N ALA A 514 0.89 -34.55 26.95
CA ALA A 514 0.63 -34.37 28.37
C ALA A 514 0.17 -32.93 28.64
N LEU A 515 -1.09 -32.75 29.02
CA LEU A 515 -1.64 -31.43 29.32
C LEU A 515 -1.67 -31.14 30.83
N THR A 516 -1.55 -29.86 31.16
CA THR A 516 -1.72 -29.27 32.48
C THR A 516 -2.69 -28.10 32.39
N ALA A 517 -3.19 -27.63 33.53
CA ALA A 517 -4.00 -26.40 33.55
C ALA A 517 -3.26 -25.16 33.00
N GLY A 518 -1.91 -25.19 32.96
CA GLY A 518 -1.08 -24.12 32.40
C GLY A 518 -1.23 -23.94 30.89
N ASP A 519 -1.69 -24.99 30.19
CA ASP A 519 -1.84 -25.00 28.73
C ASP A 519 -3.17 -24.36 28.27
N PHE A 520 -4.03 -23.99 29.22
CA PHE A 520 -5.35 -23.42 28.96
C PHE A 520 -5.42 -21.96 29.43
N TRP A 521 -5.93 -21.10 28.57
CA TRP A 521 -6.19 -19.69 28.87
C TRP A 521 -7.66 -19.35 28.67
N ILE A 522 -8.25 -18.73 29.67
CA ILE A 522 -9.63 -18.26 29.62
C ILE A 522 -9.62 -16.80 29.13
N VAL A 523 -10.29 -16.54 28.01
CA VAL A 523 -10.39 -15.20 27.41
C VAL A 523 -11.77 -14.58 27.62
#